data_AF-A0A9K3PY55-F1
#
_entry.id   AF-A0A9K3PY55-F1
#
_cell.length_a   1.000
_cell.length_b   1.000
_cell.length_c   1.000
_cell.angle_alpha   90.00
_cell.angle_beta   90.00
_cell.angle_gamma   90.00
#
_symmetry.space_group_name_H-M   'P 1'
#
loop_
_entity.id
_entity.type
_entity.pdbx_description
1 polymer ?
#
loop_
_entity_poly.entity_id
_entity_poly.type
_entity_poly.pdbx_seq_one_letter_code
_entity_poly.pdbx_strand_id
1 'polypeptide(L)'
;MLLLLMTFRPSVLGGRTTSTTAATRRSLTSLVARATATAFLAATTTSPTISTTALSLGSVTSVNRLKGIFSPSTTTTTTTTTLSRTNSFHRSLYPFSVATYSTSYSTSSSLHMSTSAEENLDVTMMVDVIASNLKQVRDNIETVCQETDRSPTSVRLVAVSKTKPLELLQYAYQNGQRVFGENYVQELVDKAGAMKNRQDVVWHYIGALQSNKVNKLVKGVVPYGTLVVETVGSINVANKLNHAMETLITSDTNDNDDNNKEDMNPKVLSVFVQVNTSGEDSKSGVTPEDAVEICRHIVNECDYLQLRGLMTIGAIGDISNFETLVQCRDSVAQGLGIVDPTTLELSMGMSGDYQDAIRYGATNVRVGSTIFGERDYTNNQK
;
A
#
# COMPACT_ATOMS: atom_id res chain seq x y z
N MET A 1 -23.28 -26.79 -67.54
CA MET A 1 -22.00 -27.12 -66.88
C MET A 1 -22.27 -27.18 -65.39
N LEU A 2 -22.89 -28.25 -64.86
CA LEU A 2 -22.37 -29.60 -64.63
C LEU A 2 -21.20 -29.63 -63.62
N LEU A 3 -21.51 -29.77 -62.34
CA LEU A 3 -20.91 -30.81 -61.52
C LEU A 3 -21.90 -31.25 -60.42
N LEU A 4 -21.98 -32.56 -60.26
CA LEU A 4 -23.00 -33.36 -59.60
C LEU A 4 -22.25 -34.35 -58.68
N LEU A 5 -22.93 -34.86 -57.64
CA LEU A 5 -22.61 -36.06 -56.84
C LEU A 5 -21.45 -35.88 -55.81
N MET A 6 -21.47 -36.48 -54.61
CA MET A 6 -22.38 -37.44 -54.01
C MET A 6 -22.20 -37.47 -52.49
N THR A 7 -23.32 -37.61 -51.79
CA THR A 7 -23.43 -38.02 -50.39
C THR A 7 -22.96 -39.46 -50.21
N PHE A 8 -22.12 -39.72 -49.21
CA PHE A 8 -21.86 -41.07 -48.71
C PHE A 8 -22.27 -41.18 -47.24
N ARG A 9 -23.18 -42.11 -46.98
CA ARG A 9 -23.60 -42.60 -45.66
C ARG A 9 -23.12 -44.06 -45.58
N PRO A 10 -22.70 -44.55 -44.41
CA PRO A 10 -22.97 -45.94 -44.09
C PRO A 10 -23.70 -46.08 -42.74
N SER A 11 -24.49 -47.14 -42.67
CA SER A 11 -25.36 -47.52 -41.56
C SER A 11 -24.72 -48.66 -40.74
N VAL A 12 -24.78 -48.51 -39.41
CA VAL A 12 -25.07 -49.50 -38.35
C VAL A 12 -24.30 -50.84 -38.30
N LEU A 13 -23.62 -51.10 -37.17
CA LEU A 13 -23.80 -52.29 -36.30
C LEU A 13 -22.99 -52.16 -35.00
N GLY A 14 -23.53 -52.70 -33.91
CA GLY A 14 -23.11 -52.44 -32.53
C GLY A 14 -21.87 -53.21 -32.04
N GLY A 15 -21.43 -52.85 -30.84
CA GLY A 15 -20.35 -53.53 -30.12
C GLY A 15 -19.95 -52.76 -28.87
N ARG A 16 -20.11 -53.39 -27.72
CA ARG A 16 -19.80 -52.91 -26.37
C ARG A 16 -18.35 -53.29 -26.05
N THR A 17 -17.48 -52.34 -25.65
CA THR A 17 -16.33 -52.52 -24.72
C THR A 17 -15.48 -51.24 -24.55
N THR A 18 -15.36 -50.80 -23.29
CA THR A 18 -14.21 -50.19 -22.56
C THR A 18 -13.18 -49.26 -23.22
N SER A 19 -12.99 -48.14 -22.52
CA SER A 19 -11.76 -47.37 -22.21
C SER A 19 -11.36 -46.14 -23.04
N THR A 20 -10.77 -45.20 -22.28
CA THR A 20 -9.79 -44.14 -22.62
C THR A 20 -10.31 -42.74 -23.01
N THR A 21 -10.06 -41.81 -22.09
CA THR A 21 -9.55 -40.43 -22.25
C THR A 21 -10.24 -39.47 -23.24
N ALA A 22 -10.86 -38.42 -22.70
CA ALA A 22 -11.21 -37.22 -23.46
C ALA A 22 -10.79 -35.96 -22.67
N ALA A 23 -9.56 -35.51 -22.93
CA ALA A 23 -9.12 -34.16 -22.63
C ALA A 23 -9.92 -33.18 -23.50
N THR A 24 -10.66 -32.27 -22.86
CA THR A 24 -11.43 -31.25 -23.57
C THR A 24 -10.52 -30.06 -23.83
N ARG A 25 -10.01 -29.94 -25.06
CA ARG A 25 -9.49 -28.69 -25.61
C ARG A 25 -10.58 -27.61 -25.54
N ARG A 26 -10.38 -26.56 -24.74
CA ARG A 26 -11.13 -25.31 -24.89
C ARG A 26 -10.25 -24.24 -25.56
N SER A 27 -10.86 -23.62 -26.55
CA SER A 27 -10.30 -22.67 -27.52
C SER A 27 -10.01 -21.31 -26.89
N LEU A 28 -8.91 -20.70 -27.35
CA LEU A 28 -8.29 -19.41 -26.98
C LEU A 28 -9.13 -18.15 -27.30
N THR A 29 -10.45 -18.16 -27.10
CA THR A 29 -11.33 -17.08 -27.62
C THR A 29 -12.10 -16.29 -26.55
N SER A 30 -11.75 -16.36 -25.27
CA SER A 30 -12.47 -15.62 -24.20
C SER A 30 -11.73 -14.44 -23.57
N LEU A 31 -10.53 -14.07 -24.02
CA LEU A 31 -9.68 -13.08 -23.35
C LEU A 31 -9.98 -11.59 -23.69
N VAL A 32 -10.98 -11.28 -24.53
CA VAL A 32 -11.21 -9.89 -25.01
C VAL A 32 -12.47 -9.22 -24.43
N ALA A 33 -13.28 -9.89 -23.61
CA ALA A 33 -14.61 -9.37 -23.22
C ALA A 33 -14.73 -8.80 -21.79
N ARG A 34 -13.64 -8.45 -21.09
CA ARG A 34 -13.71 -7.94 -19.70
C ARG A 34 -12.90 -6.67 -19.44
N ALA A 35 -12.96 -5.70 -20.34
CA ALA A 35 -12.56 -4.33 -20.05
C ALA A 35 -13.41 -3.37 -20.88
N THR A 36 -14.46 -2.79 -20.31
CA THR A 36 -15.07 -1.50 -20.70
C THR A 36 -16.33 -1.25 -19.87
N ALA A 37 -16.24 -0.38 -18.86
CA ALA A 37 -17.32 0.52 -18.46
C ALA A 37 -16.83 1.48 -17.34
N THR A 38 -16.09 2.51 -17.73
CA THR A 38 -15.95 3.73 -16.90
C THR A 38 -16.51 4.88 -17.74
N ALA A 39 -17.73 5.33 -17.44
CA ALA A 39 -18.31 6.50 -18.09
C ALA A 39 -18.09 7.73 -17.20
N PHE A 40 -17.27 8.64 -17.71
CA PHE A 40 -16.92 9.94 -17.15
C PHE A 40 -17.99 10.95 -17.59
N LEU A 41 -18.62 11.66 -16.64
CA LEU A 41 -19.51 12.78 -16.93
C LEU A 41 -18.75 14.09 -16.67
N ALA A 42 -18.26 14.72 -17.73
CA ALA A 42 -17.63 16.05 -17.68
C ALA A 42 -18.71 17.13 -17.79
N ALA A 43 -18.83 17.98 -16.77
CA ALA A 43 -19.62 19.21 -16.82
C ALA A 43 -18.70 20.38 -17.22
N THR A 44 -19.03 21.02 -18.33
CA THR A 44 -18.51 22.33 -18.75
C THR A 44 -19.25 23.44 -18.00
N THR A 45 -18.56 24.51 -17.59
CA THR A 45 -18.80 25.91 -18.03
C THR A 45 -18.05 26.95 -17.18
N THR A 46 -17.38 27.86 -17.92
CA THR A 46 -17.21 29.32 -17.72
C THR A 46 -16.33 29.88 -16.60
N SER A 47 -15.20 30.46 -17.01
CA SER A 47 -14.45 31.54 -16.35
C SER A 47 -15.15 32.90 -16.48
N PRO A 48 -14.75 33.88 -15.65
CA PRO A 48 -14.55 35.23 -16.17
C PRO A 48 -13.15 35.78 -15.84
N THR A 49 -12.57 36.42 -16.85
CA THR A 49 -11.46 37.38 -16.80
C THR A 49 -11.87 38.69 -16.12
N ILE A 50 -10.93 39.42 -15.50
CA ILE A 50 -10.72 40.89 -15.68
C ILE A 50 -9.49 41.42 -14.89
N SER A 51 -8.75 42.26 -15.60
CA SER A 51 -7.85 43.39 -15.26
C SER A 51 -6.59 43.27 -14.40
N THR A 52 -5.50 43.32 -15.16
CA THR A 52 -4.25 44.10 -15.04
C THR A 52 -4.30 45.39 -14.20
N THR A 53 -3.23 45.63 -13.42
CA THR A 53 -2.63 46.96 -13.28
C THR A 53 -1.11 46.81 -13.16
N ALA A 54 -0.38 47.57 -13.97
CA ALA A 54 1.07 47.57 -14.13
C ALA A 54 1.72 48.73 -13.36
N LEU A 55 3.00 48.57 -13.00
CA LEU A 55 4.06 49.59 -12.79
C LEU A 55 5.38 48.78 -12.64
N SER A 56 6.32 48.69 -13.61
CA SER A 56 7.32 49.69 -14.08
C SER A 56 8.20 50.20 -12.92
N LEU A 57 9.54 50.17 -12.87
CA LEU A 57 10.69 50.11 -13.79
C LEU A 57 11.84 49.36 -13.09
N GLY A 58 12.78 48.70 -13.78
CA GLY A 58 14.05 49.36 -14.12
C GLY A 58 15.20 48.35 -14.28
N SER A 59 15.79 48.34 -15.46
CA SER A 59 16.95 47.53 -15.84
C SER A 59 18.26 48.24 -15.48
N VAL A 60 19.27 47.52 -14.97
CA VAL A 60 20.69 47.87 -15.17
C VAL A 60 21.50 46.59 -15.37
N THR A 61 22.22 46.56 -16.49
CA THR A 61 23.17 45.55 -16.94
C THR A 61 24.57 45.73 -16.34
N SER A 62 25.20 44.59 -16.01
CA SER A 62 26.63 44.21 -16.07
C SER A 62 27.73 45.12 -15.49
N VAL A 63 28.73 44.52 -14.81
CA VAL A 63 30.14 44.38 -15.29
C VAL A 63 31.04 43.66 -14.23
N ASN A 64 31.76 42.63 -14.70
CA ASN A 64 33.08 42.03 -14.33
C ASN A 64 33.50 41.56 -12.91
N ARG A 65 33.79 40.25 -12.83
CA ARG A 65 35.09 39.57 -12.52
C ARG A 65 36.16 40.34 -11.72
N LEU A 66 36.61 39.76 -10.59
CA LEU A 66 37.90 39.04 -10.45
C LEU A 66 38.17 38.52 -9.00
N LYS A 67 38.46 37.21 -8.94
CA LYS A 67 39.43 36.47 -8.09
C LYS A 67 39.93 37.08 -6.76
N GLY A 68 39.84 36.27 -5.69
CA GLY A 68 41.07 35.84 -5.00
C GLY A 68 41.01 35.56 -3.49
N ILE A 69 41.01 34.27 -3.14
CA ILE A 69 41.85 33.54 -2.17
C ILE A 69 41.89 33.94 -0.66
N PHE A 70 41.87 32.88 0.18
CA PHE A 70 42.36 32.70 1.57
C PHE A 70 41.32 32.62 2.71
N SER A 71 40.96 31.39 3.07
CA SER A 71 40.82 30.88 4.47
C SER A 71 42.22 30.87 5.13
N PRO A 72 42.44 30.85 6.48
CA PRO A 72 41.70 29.97 7.40
C PRO A 72 41.53 30.41 8.89
N SER A 73 40.61 29.68 9.54
CA SER A 73 40.73 29.04 10.87
C SER A 73 40.94 29.84 12.19
N THR A 74 40.02 29.50 13.11
CA THR A 74 40.20 29.09 14.53
C THR A 74 40.20 30.09 15.70
N THR A 75 39.26 29.79 16.61
CA THR A 75 39.37 29.72 18.09
C THR A 75 39.02 30.94 18.93
N THR A 76 37.85 30.82 19.57
CA THR A 76 37.51 31.00 21.00
C THR A 76 38.40 31.92 21.85
N THR A 77 37.79 32.89 22.55
CA THR A 77 37.97 33.12 24.00
C THR A 77 36.90 34.08 24.52
N THR A 78 36.23 33.67 25.60
CA THR A 78 35.35 34.46 26.45
C THR A 78 36.17 35.34 27.39
N THR A 79 35.87 36.63 27.51
CA THR A 79 36.30 37.43 28.67
C THR A 79 35.24 38.46 29.05
N THR A 80 34.69 38.30 30.25
CA THR A 80 33.90 39.29 30.98
C THR A 80 34.84 40.35 31.57
N THR A 81 34.54 41.64 31.43
CA THR A 81 35.07 42.66 32.35
C THR A 81 34.07 43.79 32.52
N THR A 82 33.57 43.91 33.75
CA THR A 82 32.90 45.06 34.36
C THR A 82 33.91 46.15 34.71
N LEU A 83 33.60 47.44 34.48
CA LEU A 83 33.81 48.50 35.48
C LEU A 83 33.14 49.85 35.09
N SER A 84 32.20 50.25 35.95
CA SER A 84 32.07 51.56 36.61
C SER A 84 32.11 52.87 35.79
N ARG A 85 31.00 53.61 35.68
CA ARG A 85 30.40 54.57 36.66
C ARG A 85 31.03 55.97 36.57
N THR A 86 30.21 56.99 36.31
CA THR A 86 30.07 58.22 37.14
C THR A 86 29.00 59.17 36.60
N ASN A 87 28.10 59.57 37.53
CA ASN A 87 27.46 60.89 37.77
C ASN A 87 26.63 61.55 36.63
N SER A 88 25.49 62.23 36.86
CA SER A 88 24.98 62.93 38.06
C SER A 88 23.51 63.36 37.88
N PHE A 89 22.75 63.27 38.98
CA PHE A 89 21.65 64.12 39.50
C PHE A 89 20.64 64.85 38.57
N HIS A 90 19.34 64.57 38.72
CA HIS A 90 18.42 65.45 39.47
C HIS A 90 17.12 64.73 39.90
N ARG A 91 16.52 65.27 40.97
CA ARG A 91 15.58 64.68 41.94
C ARG A 91 14.12 65.06 41.64
N SER A 92 13.17 64.13 41.81
CA SER A 92 11.81 64.43 42.29
C SER A 92 11.21 63.22 43.00
N LEU A 93 10.69 63.45 44.20
CA LEU A 93 10.21 62.46 45.17
C LEU A 93 8.68 62.49 45.20
N TYR A 94 8.03 61.33 45.12
CA TYR A 94 6.83 61.03 45.90
C TYR A 94 6.81 59.52 46.27
N PRO A 95 6.34 59.16 47.47
CA PRO A 95 6.49 57.82 48.04
C PRO A 95 5.27 56.96 47.73
N PHE A 96 5.45 55.70 47.32
CA PHE A 96 4.38 54.71 47.48
C PHE A 96 4.94 53.32 47.79
N SER A 97 4.26 52.70 48.74
CA SER A 97 4.60 51.49 49.50
C SER A 97 4.98 50.28 48.64
N VAL A 98 6.12 49.65 48.94
CA VAL A 98 6.44 48.30 48.48
C VAL A 98 5.68 47.32 49.36
N ALA A 99 4.55 46.80 48.87
CA ALA A 99 3.95 45.60 49.40
C ALA A 99 4.66 44.40 48.76
N THR A 100 5.52 43.73 49.52
CA THR A 100 6.01 42.40 49.18
C THR A 100 4.84 41.40 49.29
N TYR A 101 4.20 41.06 48.17
CA TYR A 101 3.38 39.85 48.13
C TYR A 101 4.31 38.65 48.01
N SER A 102 4.56 38.00 49.14
CA SER A 102 4.99 36.61 49.17
C SER A 102 3.77 35.76 48.81
N THR A 103 3.67 35.34 47.56
CA THR A 103 2.70 34.32 47.18
C THR A 103 3.29 32.98 47.58
N SER A 104 2.91 32.53 48.78
CA SER A 104 3.07 31.14 49.19
C SER A 104 2.32 30.25 48.21
N TYR A 105 3.05 29.36 47.51
CA TYR A 105 2.45 28.24 46.80
C TYR A 105 1.80 27.32 47.83
N SER A 106 0.47 27.40 47.94
CA SER A 106 -0.32 26.37 48.58
C SER A 106 -0.38 25.16 47.66
N THR A 107 0.46 24.17 47.94
CA THR A 107 0.22 22.79 47.54
C THR A 107 -1.06 22.32 48.22
N SER A 108 -2.13 22.15 47.44
CA SER A 108 -3.05 21.00 47.53
C SER A 108 -4.37 21.34 46.82
N SER A 109 -4.53 20.81 45.62
CA SER A 109 -5.76 20.15 45.22
C SER A 109 -5.38 19.22 44.08
N SER A 110 -4.95 18.00 44.41
CA SER A 110 -4.90 16.93 43.43
C SER A 110 -6.35 16.64 43.04
N LEU A 111 -6.81 17.27 41.96
CA LEU A 111 -7.84 16.67 41.14
C LEU A 111 -7.19 15.39 40.59
N HIS A 112 -7.38 14.29 41.33
CA HIS A 112 -7.13 12.96 40.83
C HIS A 112 -8.12 12.79 39.67
N MET A 113 -7.68 13.14 38.45
CA MET A 113 -8.30 12.58 37.27
C MET A 113 -8.23 11.06 37.46
N SER A 114 -9.38 10.41 37.36
CA SER A 114 -9.43 8.95 37.44
C SER A 114 -8.47 8.39 36.38
N THR A 115 -7.83 7.26 36.65
CA THR A 115 -6.96 6.56 35.68
C THR A 115 -7.62 6.41 34.32
N SER A 116 -8.96 6.29 34.28
CA SER A 116 -9.77 6.29 33.06
C SER A 116 -9.75 7.60 32.25
N ALA A 117 -9.53 8.77 32.85
CA ALA A 117 -9.52 10.05 32.14
C ALA A 117 -8.15 10.34 31.49
N GLU A 118 -7.05 9.96 32.13
CA GLU A 118 -5.70 10.02 31.52
C GLU A 118 -5.54 8.98 30.41
N GLU A 119 -6.03 7.76 30.62
CA GLU A 119 -6.04 6.70 29.61
C GLU A 119 -6.93 7.06 28.41
N ASN A 120 -8.08 7.73 28.62
CA ASN A 120 -8.91 8.25 27.53
C ASN A 120 -8.24 9.41 26.76
N LEU A 121 -7.48 10.28 27.43
CA LEU A 121 -6.80 11.39 26.78
C LEU A 121 -5.64 10.88 25.90
N ASP A 122 -4.86 9.91 26.40
CA ASP A 122 -3.76 9.28 25.66
C ASP A 122 -4.26 8.50 24.44
N VAL A 123 -5.35 7.74 24.59
CA VAL A 123 -6.01 7.08 23.46
C VAL A 123 -6.51 8.10 22.46
N THR A 124 -7.18 9.19 22.89
CA THR A 124 -7.70 10.23 21.97
C THR A 124 -6.56 10.91 21.20
N MET A 125 -5.45 11.25 21.85
CA MET A 125 -4.30 11.88 21.17
C MET A 125 -3.62 10.91 20.19
N MET A 126 -3.40 9.65 20.59
CA MET A 126 -2.82 8.63 19.71
C MET A 126 -3.70 8.38 18.48
N VAL A 127 -5.01 8.40 18.70
CA VAL A 127 -6.03 8.24 17.68
C VAL A 127 -6.01 9.42 16.70
N ASP A 128 -6.05 10.67 17.17
CA ASP A 128 -5.95 11.86 16.31
C ASP A 128 -4.68 11.87 15.44
N VAL A 129 -3.57 11.36 15.98
CA VAL A 129 -2.31 11.21 15.22
C VAL A 129 -2.46 10.26 14.04
N ILE A 130 -3.18 9.13 14.17
CA ILE A 130 -3.39 8.21 13.04
C ILE A 130 -4.18 8.87 11.90
N ALA A 131 -5.22 9.63 12.21
CA ALA A 131 -6.01 10.33 11.19
C ALA A 131 -5.16 11.37 10.45
N SER A 132 -4.41 12.16 11.21
CA SER A 132 -3.48 13.16 10.66
C SER A 132 -2.42 12.51 9.76
N ASN A 133 -1.79 11.44 10.23
CA ASN A 133 -0.77 10.71 9.49
C ASN A 133 -1.33 10.07 8.21
N LEU A 134 -2.51 9.46 8.28
CA LEU A 134 -3.19 8.92 7.09
C LEU A 134 -3.47 10.01 6.06
N LYS A 135 -3.97 11.17 6.52
CA LYS A 135 -4.22 12.31 5.65
C LYS A 135 -2.91 12.77 5.00
N GLN A 136 -1.85 12.95 5.78
CA GLN A 136 -0.55 13.38 5.27
C GLN A 136 0.01 12.41 4.20
N VAL A 137 -0.06 11.10 4.43
CA VAL A 137 0.41 10.12 3.45
C VAL A 137 -0.44 10.17 2.17
N ARG A 138 -1.76 10.31 2.29
CA ARG A 138 -2.66 10.45 1.12
C ARG A 138 -2.40 11.73 0.34
N ASP A 139 -2.22 12.86 1.02
CA ASP A 139 -1.88 14.16 0.40
C ASP A 139 -0.54 14.07 -0.36
N ASN A 140 0.46 13.38 0.23
CA ASN A 140 1.74 13.15 -0.45
C ASN A 140 1.59 12.26 -1.69
N ILE A 141 0.80 11.18 -1.60
CA ILE A 141 0.50 10.32 -2.76
C ILE A 141 -0.15 11.14 -3.88
N GLU A 142 -1.15 11.95 -3.54
CA GLU A 142 -1.84 12.82 -4.50
C GLU A 142 -0.88 13.82 -5.14
N THR A 143 -0.04 14.48 -4.34
CA THR A 143 0.98 15.43 -4.83
C THR A 143 1.91 14.77 -5.84
N VAL A 144 2.49 13.61 -5.51
CA VAL A 144 3.42 12.92 -6.41
C VAL A 144 2.70 12.37 -7.65
N CYS A 145 1.44 11.95 -7.54
CA CYS A 145 0.63 11.58 -8.71
C CYS A 145 0.44 12.77 -9.65
N GLN A 146 0.15 13.96 -9.11
CA GLN A 146 0.03 15.18 -9.91
C GLN A 146 1.37 15.57 -10.56
N GLU A 147 2.49 15.46 -9.84
CA GLU A 147 3.84 15.71 -10.38
C GLU A 147 4.22 14.77 -11.55
N THR A 148 3.56 13.61 -11.65
CA THR A 148 3.88 12.55 -12.62
C THR A 148 2.77 12.33 -13.64
N ASP A 149 1.81 13.27 -13.73
CA ASP A 149 0.65 13.20 -14.63
C ASP A 149 -0.19 11.92 -14.47
N ARG A 150 -0.27 11.38 -13.25
CA ARG A 150 -1.04 10.19 -12.88
C ARG A 150 -2.28 10.55 -12.09
N SER A 151 -3.34 9.74 -12.24
CA SER A 151 -4.50 9.83 -11.35
C SER A 151 -4.10 9.44 -9.92
N PRO A 152 -4.51 10.20 -8.87
CA PRO A 152 -4.33 9.79 -7.47
C PRO A 152 -4.94 8.42 -7.15
N THR A 153 -6.00 8.03 -7.86
CA THR A 153 -6.64 6.70 -7.70
C THR A 153 -5.85 5.56 -8.32
N SER A 154 -4.79 5.85 -9.10
CA SER A 154 -3.90 4.84 -9.67
C SER A 154 -2.90 4.27 -8.65
N VAL A 155 -2.81 4.87 -7.45
CA VAL A 155 -1.94 4.44 -6.37
C VAL A 155 -2.77 4.06 -5.15
N ARG A 156 -2.66 2.80 -4.74
CA ARG A 156 -3.29 2.25 -3.54
C ARG A 156 -2.35 2.37 -2.35
N LEU A 157 -2.83 3.02 -1.30
CA LEU A 157 -2.17 3.01 0.00
C LEU A 157 -2.53 1.73 0.76
N VAL A 158 -1.55 0.84 0.94
CA VAL A 158 -1.63 -0.32 1.82
C VAL A 158 -1.10 0.08 3.20
N ALA A 159 -1.99 0.28 4.17
CA ALA A 159 -1.62 0.66 5.54
C ALA A 159 -1.09 -0.56 6.29
N VAL A 160 0.23 -0.62 6.53
CA VAL A 160 0.89 -1.78 7.14
C VAL A 160 0.75 -1.73 8.65
N SER A 161 -0.11 -2.61 9.18
CA SER A 161 -0.55 -2.61 10.58
C SER A 161 0.02 -3.76 11.42
N LYS A 162 1.02 -4.48 10.91
CA LYS A 162 1.71 -5.54 11.64
C LYS A 162 2.17 -5.06 13.02
N THR A 163 2.01 -5.90 14.02
CA THR A 163 2.31 -5.63 15.44
C THR A 163 1.54 -4.47 16.05
N LYS A 164 0.55 -3.89 15.37
CA LYS A 164 -0.28 -2.80 15.91
C LYS A 164 -1.60 -3.35 16.44
N PRO A 165 -2.07 -2.83 17.59
CA PRO A 165 -3.30 -3.29 18.23
C PRO A 165 -4.53 -2.96 17.35
N LEU A 166 -5.59 -3.77 17.49
CA LEU A 166 -6.77 -3.72 16.63
C LEU A 166 -7.46 -2.35 16.63
N GLU A 167 -7.42 -1.65 17.76
CA GLU A 167 -8.01 -0.34 18.01
C GLU A 167 -7.48 0.71 17.01
N LEU A 168 -6.17 0.68 16.71
CA LEU A 168 -5.57 1.59 15.73
C LEU A 168 -6.06 1.31 14.31
N LEU A 169 -6.30 0.03 13.97
CA LEU A 169 -6.86 -0.34 12.66
C LEU A 169 -8.33 0.08 12.56
N GLN A 170 -9.11 -0.12 13.62
CA GLN A 170 -10.51 0.33 13.65
C GLN A 170 -10.62 1.83 13.47
N TYR A 171 -9.71 2.60 14.08
CA TYR A 171 -9.69 4.04 13.90
C TYR A 171 -9.25 4.47 12.50
N ALA A 172 -8.20 3.84 11.96
CA ALA A 172 -7.80 4.04 10.56
C ALA A 172 -8.97 3.73 9.61
N TYR A 173 -9.74 2.67 9.89
CA TYR A 173 -10.95 2.30 9.15
C TYR A 173 -12.04 3.37 9.24
N GLN A 174 -12.31 3.90 10.43
CA GLN A 174 -13.25 5.01 10.62
C GLN A 174 -12.84 6.26 9.82
N ASN A 175 -11.53 6.46 9.61
CA ASN A 175 -10.95 7.52 8.79
C ASN A 175 -10.73 7.12 7.32
N GLY A 176 -11.59 6.24 6.80
CA GLY A 176 -11.67 5.90 5.38
C GLY A 176 -10.60 4.90 4.88
N GLN A 177 -9.70 4.40 5.73
CA GLN A 177 -8.77 3.35 5.30
C GLN A 177 -9.52 2.04 5.09
N ARG A 178 -9.25 1.35 3.98
CA ARG A 178 -9.86 0.04 3.67
C ARG A 178 -8.86 -1.06 3.42
N VAL A 179 -7.64 -0.67 3.02
CA VAL A 179 -6.60 -1.61 2.59
C VAL A 179 -5.55 -1.71 3.69
N PHE A 180 -5.41 -2.88 4.29
CA PHE A 180 -4.47 -3.13 5.39
C PHE A 180 -3.47 -4.21 5.03
N GLY A 181 -2.20 -4.01 5.40
CA GLY A 181 -1.11 -4.94 5.16
C GLY A 181 -0.66 -5.65 6.44
N GLU A 182 -0.60 -6.97 6.42
CA GLU A 182 -0.16 -7.79 7.56
C GLU A 182 0.93 -8.79 7.16
N ASN A 183 1.86 -9.05 8.08
CA ASN A 183 3.00 -9.94 7.85
C ASN A 183 2.81 -11.34 8.45
N TYR A 184 1.99 -11.47 9.49
CA TYR A 184 1.86 -12.70 10.26
C TYR A 184 0.48 -13.29 10.06
N VAL A 185 0.41 -14.57 9.65
CA VAL A 185 -0.86 -15.23 9.31
C VAL A 185 -1.81 -15.25 10.49
N GLN A 186 -1.32 -15.54 11.71
CA GLN A 186 -2.18 -15.57 12.89
C GLN A 186 -2.79 -14.21 13.18
N GLU A 187 -1.95 -13.17 13.21
CA GLU A 187 -2.37 -11.79 13.46
C GLU A 187 -3.41 -11.32 12.44
N LEU A 188 -3.19 -11.61 11.15
CA LEU A 188 -4.13 -11.26 10.09
C LEU A 188 -5.47 -12.00 10.28
N VAL A 189 -5.46 -13.31 10.56
CA VAL A 189 -6.69 -14.10 10.81
C VAL A 189 -7.46 -13.55 12.01
N ASP A 190 -6.78 -13.23 13.11
CA ASP A 190 -7.42 -12.70 14.31
C ASP A 190 -8.06 -11.33 14.05
N LYS A 191 -7.35 -10.44 13.36
CA LYS A 191 -7.85 -9.11 12.97
C LYS A 191 -9.01 -9.19 11.98
N ALA A 192 -8.92 -10.07 10.97
CA ALA A 192 -10.00 -10.29 10.01
C ALA A 192 -11.27 -10.83 10.70
N GLY A 193 -11.12 -11.80 11.60
CA GLY A 193 -12.22 -12.32 12.42
C GLY A 193 -12.85 -11.26 13.32
N ALA A 194 -12.03 -10.42 13.96
CA ALA A 194 -12.51 -9.32 14.80
C ALA A 194 -13.21 -8.21 13.98
N MET A 195 -12.83 -8.01 12.71
CA MET A 195 -13.45 -7.06 11.79
C MET A 195 -14.46 -7.69 10.82
N LYS A 196 -15.01 -8.87 11.12
CA LYS A 196 -15.96 -9.61 10.24
C LYS A 196 -17.20 -8.83 9.78
N ASN A 197 -17.60 -7.79 10.53
CA ASN A 197 -18.72 -6.91 10.17
C ASN A 197 -18.32 -5.79 9.20
N ARG A 198 -17.07 -5.76 8.73
CA ARG A 198 -16.48 -4.77 7.82
C ARG A 198 -16.02 -5.44 6.53
N GLN A 199 -16.96 -5.93 5.73
CA GLN A 199 -16.67 -6.72 4.53
C GLN A 199 -15.97 -5.92 3.41
N ASP A 200 -15.99 -4.59 3.48
CA ASP A 200 -15.29 -3.69 2.57
C ASP A 200 -13.78 -3.55 2.89
N VAL A 201 -13.29 -4.25 3.92
CA VAL A 201 -11.85 -4.33 4.21
C VAL A 201 -11.16 -5.27 3.20
N VAL A 202 -10.03 -4.78 2.68
CA VAL A 202 -9.12 -5.52 1.83
C VAL A 202 -7.84 -5.82 2.61
N TRP A 203 -7.60 -7.10 2.85
CA TRP A 203 -6.45 -7.62 3.57
C TRP A 203 -5.35 -8.02 2.61
N HIS A 204 -4.21 -7.36 2.68
CA HIS A 204 -3.01 -7.70 1.94
C HIS A 204 -2.06 -8.49 2.85
N TYR A 205 -1.82 -9.77 2.53
CA TYR A 205 -0.77 -10.54 3.16
C TYR A 205 0.57 -10.25 2.48
N ILE A 206 1.48 -9.61 3.21
CA ILE A 206 2.77 -9.08 2.71
C ILE A 206 3.98 -9.66 3.46
N GLY A 207 3.76 -10.75 4.22
CA GLY A 207 4.83 -11.51 4.89
C GLY A 207 5.26 -12.74 4.12
N ALA A 208 6.39 -13.36 4.51
CA ALA A 208 6.85 -14.60 3.88
C ALA A 208 5.84 -15.74 4.11
N LEU A 209 5.17 -16.18 3.05
CA LEU A 209 4.11 -17.19 3.15
C LEU A 209 4.69 -18.60 3.19
N GLN A 210 4.67 -19.20 4.37
CA GLN A 210 4.97 -20.62 4.51
C GLN A 210 3.82 -21.48 3.98
N SER A 211 4.16 -22.46 3.16
CA SER A 211 3.26 -23.45 2.57
C SER A 211 2.22 -24.05 3.54
N ASN A 212 2.62 -24.39 4.76
CA ASN A 212 1.76 -25.01 5.78
C ASN A 212 0.77 -24.02 6.44
N LYS A 213 0.94 -22.71 6.22
CA LYS A 213 0.05 -21.67 6.74
C LYS A 213 -1.00 -21.21 5.72
N VAL A 214 -0.87 -21.60 4.46
CA VAL A 214 -1.78 -21.21 3.37
C VAL A 214 -3.25 -21.51 3.69
N ASN A 215 -3.56 -22.75 4.09
CA ASN A 215 -4.94 -23.13 4.43
C ASN A 215 -5.53 -22.29 5.56
N LYS A 216 -4.72 -21.99 6.58
CA LYS A 216 -5.15 -21.17 7.72
C LYS A 216 -5.41 -19.73 7.28
N LEU A 217 -4.54 -19.16 6.45
CA LEU A 217 -4.70 -17.81 5.92
C LEU A 217 -5.98 -17.70 5.07
N VAL A 218 -6.15 -18.58 4.08
CA VAL A 218 -7.31 -18.51 3.17
C VAL A 218 -8.62 -18.68 3.92
N LYS A 219 -8.75 -19.76 4.71
CA LYS A 219 -10.00 -20.05 5.44
C LYS A 219 -10.30 -19.06 6.57
N GLY A 220 -9.27 -18.42 7.13
CA GLY A 220 -9.44 -17.47 8.23
C GLY A 220 -9.78 -16.05 7.79
N VAL A 221 -9.64 -15.71 6.50
CA VAL A 221 -9.75 -14.32 6.02
C VAL A 221 -10.81 -14.17 4.95
N VAL A 222 -10.80 -15.03 3.93
CA VAL A 222 -11.71 -14.94 2.78
C VAL A 222 -13.20 -14.96 3.17
N PRO A 223 -13.63 -15.63 4.26
CA PRO A 223 -15.01 -15.51 4.73
C PRO A 223 -15.39 -14.12 5.30
N TYR A 224 -14.41 -13.31 5.69
CA TYR A 224 -14.62 -12.06 6.44
C TYR A 224 -14.21 -10.80 5.68
N GLY A 225 -13.65 -10.92 4.48
CA GLY A 225 -13.24 -9.80 3.65
C GLY A 225 -12.49 -10.24 2.39
N THR A 226 -11.96 -9.27 1.65
CA THR A 226 -11.15 -9.56 0.46
C THR A 226 -9.71 -9.85 0.88
N LEU A 227 -9.15 -10.99 0.47
CA LEU A 227 -7.74 -11.31 0.66
C LEU A 227 -6.96 -11.03 -0.64
N VAL A 228 -5.77 -10.46 -0.50
CA VAL A 228 -4.74 -10.31 -1.52
C VAL A 228 -3.45 -10.89 -0.95
N VAL A 229 -2.76 -11.77 -1.68
CA VAL A 229 -1.45 -12.31 -1.26
C VAL A 229 -0.36 -11.74 -2.14
N GLU A 230 0.53 -10.93 -1.59
CA GLU A 230 1.56 -10.26 -2.39
C GLU A 230 2.90 -11.00 -2.47
N THR A 231 3.03 -12.11 -1.73
CA THR A 231 4.30 -12.78 -1.47
C THR A 231 4.43 -14.14 -2.12
N VAL A 232 3.78 -14.34 -3.27
CA VAL A 232 3.89 -15.61 -4.01
C VAL A 232 5.30 -15.70 -4.62
N GLY A 233 6.18 -16.47 -3.97
CA GLY A 233 7.57 -16.66 -4.39
C GLY A 233 7.92 -18.07 -4.86
N SER A 234 6.92 -18.95 -5.09
CA SER A 234 7.14 -20.28 -5.68
C SER A 234 5.87 -20.88 -6.25
N ILE A 235 6.01 -21.77 -7.25
CA ILE A 235 4.92 -22.57 -7.82
C ILE A 235 4.19 -23.40 -6.74
N ASN A 236 4.93 -23.95 -5.77
CA ASN A 236 4.34 -24.71 -4.66
C ASN A 236 3.39 -23.87 -3.80
N VAL A 237 3.74 -22.61 -3.52
CA VAL A 237 2.85 -21.69 -2.80
C VAL A 237 1.63 -21.33 -3.65
N ALA A 238 1.81 -21.05 -4.94
CA ALA A 238 0.71 -20.79 -5.86
C ALA A 238 -0.30 -21.95 -5.91
N ASN A 239 0.19 -23.19 -6.11
CA ASN A 239 -0.66 -24.39 -6.13
C ASN A 239 -1.43 -24.59 -4.82
N LYS A 240 -0.79 -24.34 -3.68
CA LYS A 240 -1.45 -24.46 -2.37
C LYS A 240 -2.52 -23.39 -2.17
N LEU A 241 -2.28 -22.17 -2.63
CA LEU A 241 -3.28 -21.09 -2.58
C LEU A 241 -4.48 -21.45 -3.46
N ASN A 242 -4.22 -21.91 -4.69
CA ASN A 242 -5.25 -22.35 -5.62
C ASN A 242 -6.12 -23.46 -5.02
N HIS A 243 -5.50 -24.51 -4.47
CA HIS A 243 -6.22 -25.63 -3.86
C HIS A 243 -6.98 -25.23 -2.58
N ALA A 244 -6.44 -24.30 -1.78
CA ALA A 244 -7.13 -23.79 -0.60
C ALA A 244 -8.41 -23.01 -0.99
N MET A 245 -8.36 -22.22 -2.06
CA MET A 245 -9.52 -21.52 -2.61
C MET A 245 -10.54 -22.49 -3.21
N GLU A 246 -10.08 -23.47 -4.00
CA GLU A 246 -10.92 -24.56 -4.51
C GLU A 246 -11.69 -25.25 -3.40
N THR A 247 -10.99 -25.65 -2.33
CA THR A 247 -11.60 -26.32 -1.18
C THR A 247 -12.66 -25.44 -0.50
N LEU A 248 -12.39 -24.14 -0.36
CA LEU A 248 -13.32 -23.20 0.28
C LEU A 248 -14.60 -23.01 -0.55
N ILE A 249 -14.46 -22.85 -1.86
CA ILE A 249 -15.59 -22.62 -2.78
C ILE A 249 -16.43 -23.90 -2.94
N THR A 250 -15.77 -25.06 -2.99
CA THR A 250 -16.47 -26.35 -3.08
C THR A 250 -17.15 -26.73 -1.76
N SER A 251 -16.64 -26.32 -0.59
CA SER A 251 -17.37 -26.52 0.66
C SER A 251 -18.63 -25.65 0.75
N ASP A 252 -18.58 -24.40 0.28
CA ASP A 252 -19.72 -23.48 0.33
C ASP A 252 -20.89 -23.92 -0.58
N THR A 253 -20.65 -24.76 -1.58
CA THR A 253 -21.66 -25.21 -2.56
C THR A 253 -22.36 -26.52 -2.18
N ASN A 254 -21.86 -27.25 -1.18
CA ASN A 254 -22.44 -28.54 -0.75
C ASN A 254 -23.46 -28.41 0.39
N ASP A 255 -23.66 -27.21 0.96
CA ASP A 255 -24.77 -26.94 1.86
C ASP A 255 -26.07 -26.80 1.03
N ASN A 256 -26.92 -27.82 1.12
CA ASN A 256 -28.17 -28.03 0.36
C ASN A 256 -29.29 -27.02 0.70
N ASP A 257 -29.02 -25.72 0.71
CA ASP A 257 -30.09 -24.70 0.73
C ASP A 257 -30.31 -24.18 -0.68
N ASP A 258 -31.16 -24.89 -1.43
CA ASP A 258 -31.43 -24.70 -2.86
C ASP A 258 -32.14 -23.37 -3.19
N ASN A 259 -32.36 -22.50 -2.20
CA ASN A 259 -33.21 -21.31 -2.31
C ASN A 259 -32.47 -19.96 -2.37
N ASN A 260 -31.13 -19.91 -2.24
CA ASN A 260 -30.35 -18.66 -2.26
C ASN A 260 -29.17 -18.69 -3.25
N LYS A 261 -29.39 -19.20 -4.47
CA LYS A 261 -28.42 -19.12 -5.59
C LYS A 261 -28.42 -17.73 -6.26
N GLU A 262 -28.40 -16.65 -5.49
CA GLU A 262 -28.18 -15.32 -6.07
C GLU A 262 -26.67 -15.04 -6.16
N ASP A 263 -26.16 -15.05 -7.40
CA ASP A 263 -25.00 -14.28 -7.86
C ASP A 263 -23.69 -14.34 -7.06
N MET A 264 -23.29 -15.53 -6.58
CA MET A 264 -21.90 -15.71 -6.13
C MET A 264 -20.98 -15.81 -7.35
N ASN A 265 -20.57 -14.65 -7.87
CA ASN A 265 -19.41 -14.52 -8.75
C ASN A 265 -18.25 -15.30 -8.08
N PRO A 266 -17.58 -16.25 -8.77
CA PRO A 266 -16.60 -17.11 -8.13
C PRO A 266 -15.52 -16.26 -7.45
N LYS A 267 -15.31 -16.50 -6.15
CA LYS A 267 -14.29 -15.81 -5.35
C LYS A 267 -12.91 -16.18 -5.89
N VAL A 268 -12.29 -15.28 -6.65
CA VAL A 268 -10.90 -15.43 -7.09
C VAL A 268 -9.97 -14.74 -6.10
N LEU A 269 -8.85 -15.39 -5.76
CA LEU A 269 -7.84 -14.80 -4.90
C LEU A 269 -6.84 -13.99 -5.72
N SER A 270 -6.81 -12.69 -5.50
CA SER A 270 -5.80 -11.81 -6.11
C SER A 270 -4.41 -12.08 -5.53
N VAL A 271 -3.41 -12.24 -6.40
CA VAL A 271 -2.03 -12.52 -6.02
C VAL A 271 -1.03 -11.61 -6.74
N PHE A 272 0.05 -11.26 -6.05
CA PHE A 272 1.26 -10.72 -6.65
C PHE A 272 2.39 -11.73 -6.53
N VAL A 273 3.26 -11.75 -7.54
CA VAL A 273 4.52 -12.50 -7.49
C VAL A 273 5.60 -11.63 -6.86
N GLN A 274 6.25 -12.14 -5.82
CA GLN A 274 7.35 -11.44 -5.16
C GLN A 274 8.66 -11.69 -5.91
N VAL A 275 9.27 -10.63 -6.40
CA VAL A 275 10.55 -10.65 -7.11
C VAL A 275 11.65 -10.12 -6.20
N ASN A 276 12.76 -10.84 -6.10
CA ASN A 276 13.97 -10.39 -5.45
C ASN A 276 14.76 -9.48 -6.40
N THR A 277 14.49 -8.18 -6.33
CA THR A 277 15.14 -7.19 -7.21
C THR A 277 16.53 -6.77 -6.73
N SER A 278 16.92 -7.11 -5.49
CA SER A 278 18.19 -6.64 -4.92
C SER A 278 19.37 -7.56 -5.25
N GLY A 279 19.11 -8.76 -5.79
CA GLY A 279 20.15 -9.75 -6.10
C GLY A 279 20.83 -10.37 -4.88
N GLU A 280 20.34 -10.09 -3.66
CA GLU A 280 20.88 -10.68 -2.44
C GLU A 280 20.20 -12.02 -2.16
N ASP A 281 20.98 -13.10 -2.03
CA ASP A 281 20.47 -14.46 -1.73
C ASP A 281 19.65 -14.53 -0.42
N SER A 282 19.87 -13.57 0.50
CA SER A 282 19.17 -13.51 1.78
C SER A 282 17.73 -13.00 1.68
N LYS A 283 17.33 -12.42 0.55
CA LYS A 283 16.01 -11.82 0.35
C LYS A 283 15.05 -12.82 -0.27
N SER A 284 13.80 -12.77 0.18
CA SER A 284 12.73 -13.62 -0.35
C SER A 284 12.24 -13.12 -1.70
N GLY A 285 11.77 -14.05 -2.53
CA GLY A 285 11.22 -13.78 -3.86
C GLY A 285 11.87 -14.68 -4.92
N VAL A 286 11.25 -14.75 -6.08
CA VAL A 286 11.88 -15.35 -7.26
C VAL A 286 12.89 -14.38 -7.86
N THR A 287 13.84 -14.89 -8.63
CA THR A 287 14.73 -14.02 -9.42
C THR A 287 13.92 -13.28 -10.50
N PRO A 288 14.40 -12.12 -11.00
CA PRO A 288 13.77 -11.46 -12.14
C PRO A 288 13.60 -12.38 -13.36
N GLU A 289 14.54 -13.30 -13.59
CA GLU A 289 14.54 -14.26 -14.69
C GLU A 289 13.43 -15.32 -14.54
N ASP A 290 13.19 -15.79 -13.30
CA ASP A 290 12.21 -16.82 -13.01
C ASP A 290 10.77 -16.27 -12.91
N ALA A 291 10.60 -14.94 -12.83
CA ALA A 291 9.30 -14.30 -12.65
C ALA A 291 8.28 -14.64 -13.76
N VAL A 292 8.75 -14.77 -15.00
CA VAL A 292 7.89 -15.10 -16.14
C VAL A 292 7.31 -16.52 -16.00
N GLU A 293 8.11 -17.48 -15.54
CA GLU A 293 7.69 -18.88 -15.39
C GLU A 293 6.56 -19.00 -14.36
N ILE A 294 6.75 -18.44 -13.17
CA ILE A 294 5.74 -18.51 -12.11
C ILE A 294 4.46 -17.74 -12.47
N CYS A 295 4.58 -16.58 -13.12
CA CYS A 295 3.39 -15.84 -13.57
C CYS A 295 2.60 -16.63 -14.62
N ARG A 296 3.28 -17.30 -15.55
CA ARG A 296 2.65 -18.17 -16.55
C ARG A 296 1.97 -19.36 -15.90
N HIS A 297 2.61 -19.98 -14.91
CA HIS A 297 2.00 -21.05 -14.11
C HIS A 297 0.70 -20.59 -13.44
N ILE A 298 0.70 -19.42 -12.80
CA ILE A 298 -0.51 -18.87 -12.15
C ILE A 298 -1.62 -18.66 -13.18
N VAL A 299 -1.34 -18.05 -14.33
CA VAL A 299 -2.36 -17.74 -15.35
C VAL A 299 -2.93 -19.01 -16.01
N ASN A 300 -2.11 -20.04 -16.22
CA ASN A 300 -2.52 -21.22 -16.98
C ASN A 300 -3.07 -22.35 -16.11
N GLU A 301 -2.58 -22.51 -14.88
CA GLU A 301 -2.81 -23.70 -14.06
C GLU A 301 -3.55 -23.41 -12.73
N CYS A 302 -3.79 -22.13 -12.39
CA CYS A 302 -4.42 -21.75 -11.12
C CYS A 302 -5.77 -21.04 -11.34
N ASP A 303 -6.82 -21.81 -11.62
CA ASP A 303 -8.18 -21.33 -11.93
C ASP A 303 -8.80 -20.42 -10.85
N TYR A 304 -8.38 -20.55 -9.59
CA TYR A 304 -8.91 -19.78 -8.46
C TYR A 304 -8.02 -18.61 -8.05
N LEU A 305 -6.93 -18.36 -8.79
CA LEU A 305 -6.04 -17.23 -8.57
C LEU A 305 -6.18 -16.21 -9.70
N GLN A 306 -6.05 -14.93 -9.35
CA GLN A 306 -5.93 -13.84 -10.29
C GLN A 306 -4.56 -13.18 -10.12
N LEU A 307 -3.69 -13.32 -11.12
CA LEU A 307 -2.44 -12.55 -11.17
C LEU A 307 -2.77 -11.06 -11.29
N ARG A 308 -2.48 -10.29 -10.24
CA ARG A 308 -2.62 -8.82 -10.24
C ARG A 308 -1.36 -8.11 -10.72
N GLY A 309 -0.19 -8.66 -10.43
CA GLY A 309 1.07 -8.04 -10.80
C GLY A 309 2.25 -8.53 -9.99
N LEU A 310 3.25 -7.66 -9.80
CA LEU A 310 4.53 -7.98 -9.16
C LEU A 310 4.75 -7.16 -7.90
N MET A 311 5.50 -7.72 -6.96
CA MET A 311 5.87 -7.09 -5.70
C MET A 311 7.38 -7.17 -5.48
N THR A 312 8.00 -6.12 -4.97
CA THR A 312 9.36 -6.20 -4.39
C THR A 312 9.44 -5.51 -3.04
N ILE A 313 10.28 -6.06 -2.17
CA ILE A 313 10.74 -5.38 -0.95
C ILE A 313 11.90 -4.42 -1.29
N GLY A 314 12.73 -4.77 -2.26
CA GLY A 314 13.96 -4.05 -2.62
C GLY A 314 15.05 -4.06 -1.55
N ALA A 315 16.17 -3.42 -1.86
CA ALA A 315 17.16 -3.01 -0.87
C ALA A 315 16.89 -1.58 -0.40
N ILE A 316 17.12 -1.32 0.90
CA ILE A 316 16.85 -0.02 1.52
C ILE A 316 17.72 1.04 0.86
N GLY A 317 17.09 2.11 0.36
CA GLY A 317 17.79 3.25 -0.25
C GLY A 317 18.34 2.98 -1.65
N ASP A 318 18.03 1.84 -2.25
CA ASP A 318 18.43 1.51 -3.61
C ASP A 318 17.23 1.56 -4.55
N ILE A 319 17.09 2.70 -5.21
CA ILE A 319 16.01 3.02 -6.15
C ILE A 319 16.06 2.12 -7.40
N SER A 320 17.23 1.58 -7.76
CA SER A 320 17.37 0.71 -8.95
C SER A 320 16.49 -0.53 -8.88
N ASN A 321 16.12 -0.96 -7.66
CA ASN A 321 15.15 -2.03 -7.42
C ASN A 321 13.79 -1.77 -8.09
N PHE A 322 13.34 -0.51 -8.14
CA PHE A 322 12.08 -0.16 -8.79
C PHE A 322 12.18 -0.29 -10.31
N GLU A 323 13.30 0.13 -10.91
CA GLU A 323 13.58 -0.06 -12.34
C GLU A 323 13.61 -1.54 -12.70
N THR A 324 14.28 -2.37 -11.90
CA THR A 324 14.32 -3.82 -12.07
C THR A 324 12.91 -4.43 -12.04
N LEU A 325 12.05 -3.99 -11.11
CA LEU A 325 10.68 -4.51 -11.04
C LEU A 325 9.84 -4.09 -12.26
N VAL A 326 10.02 -2.86 -12.76
CA VAL A 326 9.36 -2.38 -13.99
C VAL A 326 9.78 -3.22 -15.20
N GLN A 327 11.08 -3.45 -15.38
CA GLN A 327 11.61 -4.31 -16.45
C GLN A 327 11.09 -5.75 -16.34
N CYS A 328 10.99 -6.26 -15.12
CA CYS A 328 10.43 -7.58 -14.85
C CYS A 328 8.95 -7.64 -15.24
N ARG A 329 8.15 -6.62 -14.91
CA ARG A 329 6.75 -6.50 -15.34
C ARG A 329 6.61 -6.54 -16.85
N ASP A 330 7.45 -5.79 -17.56
CA ASP A 330 7.40 -5.74 -19.02
C ASP A 330 7.77 -7.10 -19.64
N SER A 331 8.76 -7.79 -19.06
CA SER A 331 9.14 -9.16 -19.44
C SER A 331 8.02 -10.18 -19.18
N VAL A 332 7.34 -10.07 -18.04
CA VAL A 332 6.16 -10.89 -17.71
C VAL A 332 5.02 -10.60 -18.67
N ALA A 333 4.70 -9.33 -18.92
CA ALA A 333 3.65 -8.95 -19.86
C ALA A 333 3.92 -9.53 -21.25
N GLN A 334 5.15 -9.39 -21.76
CA GLN A 334 5.57 -10.00 -23.02
C GLN A 334 5.43 -11.53 -22.99
N GLY A 335 5.93 -12.18 -21.93
CA GLY A 335 5.92 -13.63 -21.77
C GLY A 335 4.53 -14.26 -21.61
N LEU A 336 3.52 -13.44 -21.29
CA LEU A 336 2.11 -13.79 -21.19
C LEU A 336 1.26 -13.28 -22.36
N GLY A 337 1.83 -12.49 -23.29
CA GLY A 337 1.09 -11.88 -24.40
C GLY A 337 0.13 -10.76 -23.95
N ILE A 338 0.40 -10.10 -22.83
CA ILE A 338 -0.34 -8.93 -22.35
C ILE A 338 0.10 -7.71 -23.16
N VAL A 339 -0.83 -7.07 -23.86
CA VAL A 339 -0.56 -5.93 -24.76
C VAL A 339 -0.13 -4.68 -24.00
N ASP A 340 -0.79 -4.40 -22.87
CA ASP A 340 -0.50 -3.25 -22.03
C ASP A 340 0.10 -3.73 -20.69
N PRO A 341 1.43 -3.60 -20.49
CA PRO A 341 2.08 -4.02 -19.25
C PRO A 341 1.55 -3.29 -18.01
N THR A 342 0.96 -2.10 -18.16
CA THR A 342 0.45 -1.33 -17.02
C THR A 342 -0.77 -1.97 -16.36
N THR A 343 -1.38 -2.96 -17.01
CA THR A 343 -2.42 -3.81 -16.41
C THR A 343 -1.89 -4.73 -15.31
N LEU A 344 -0.57 -4.99 -15.28
CA LEU A 344 0.10 -5.65 -14.17
C LEU A 344 0.52 -4.60 -13.13
N GLU A 345 -0.11 -4.67 -11.96
CA GLU A 345 0.15 -3.77 -10.83
C GLU A 345 1.58 -3.95 -10.28
N LEU A 346 2.20 -2.87 -9.84
CA LEU A 346 3.48 -2.87 -9.12
C LEU A 346 3.27 -2.52 -7.65
N SER A 347 3.62 -3.46 -6.75
CA SER A 347 3.68 -3.23 -5.32
C SER A 347 5.13 -3.01 -4.87
N MET A 348 5.49 -1.76 -4.65
CA MET A 348 6.84 -1.34 -4.28
C MET A 348 6.80 0.02 -3.58
N GLY A 349 7.79 0.31 -2.76
CA GLY A 349 7.82 1.50 -1.92
C GLY A 349 7.21 1.29 -0.53
N MET A 350 7.95 1.73 0.47
CA MET A 350 7.64 1.69 1.89
C MET A 350 7.75 3.11 2.48
N SER A 351 7.57 3.26 3.80
CA SER A 351 7.58 4.57 4.49
C SER A 351 8.70 5.53 4.08
N GLY A 352 9.90 5.01 3.75
CA GLY A 352 11.07 5.84 3.42
C GLY A 352 11.22 6.21 1.95
N ASP A 353 10.55 5.53 1.03
CA ASP A 353 10.82 5.61 -0.42
C ASP A 353 9.55 5.49 -1.28
N TYR A 354 8.35 5.48 -0.69
CA TYR A 354 7.10 5.31 -1.45
C TYR A 354 6.84 6.43 -2.47
N GLN A 355 7.29 7.66 -2.20
CA GLN A 355 7.14 8.76 -3.16
C GLN A 355 7.98 8.51 -4.41
N ASP A 356 9.21 8.05 -4.25
CA ASP A 356 10.06 7.69 -5.39
C ASP A 356 9.50 6.47 -6.11
N ALA A 357 9.01 5.45 -5.39
CA ALA A 357 8.33 4.31 -5.98
C ALA A 357 7.15 4.73 -6.89
N ILE A 358 6.36 5.75 -6.50
CA ILE A 358 5.27 6.30 -7.32
C ILE A 358 5.81 6.93 -8.61
N ARG A 359 6.92 7.68 -8.52
CA ARG A 359 7.61 8.25 -9.71
C ARG A 359 8.09 7.17 -10.68
N TYR A 360 8.43 5.99 -10.15
CA TYR A 360 8.79 4.80 -10.92
C TYR A 360 7.59 3.91 -11.32
N GLY A 361 6.36 4.36 -11.12
CA GLY A 361 5.16 3.65 -11.60
C GLY A 361 4.54 2.67 -10.59
N ALA A 362 4.86 2.77 -9.30
CA ALA A 362 4.18 1.99 -8.27
C ALA A 362 2.66 2.23 -8.31
N THR A 363 1.90 1.15 -8.14
CA THR A 363 0.43 1.16 -8.04
C THR A 363 -0.04 0.79 -6.64
N ASN A 364 0.84 0.18 -5.83
CA ASN A 364 0.61 -0.13 -4.43
C ASN A 364 1.84 0.32 -3.64
N VAL A 365 1.62 1.15 -2.62
CA VAL A 365 2.67 1.58 -1.68
C VAL A 365 2.33 1.11 -0.27
N ARG A 366 3.33 0.57 0.44
CA ARG A 366 3.12 -0.15 1.72
C ARG A 366 3.69 0.65 2.88
N VAL A 367 2.88 1.50 3.49
CA VAL A 367 3.32 2.47 4.49
C VAL A 367 2.89 2.02 5.89
N GLY A 368 3.84 1.98 6.84
CA GLY A 368 3.60 1.50 8.20
C GLY A 368 3.94 2.53 9.27
N SER A 369 5.24 2.71 9.53
CA SER A 369 5.76 3.60 10.58
C SER A 369 5.26 5.05 10.46
N THR A 370 5.12 5.57 9.23
CA THR A 370 4.58 6.92 9.01
C THR A 370 3.12 7.04 9.46
N ILE A 371 2.34 5.95 9.39
CA ILE A 371 0.93 5.96 9.78
C ILE A 371 0.78 5.67 11.27
N PHE A 372 1.34 4.54 11.72
CA PHE A 372 1.08 3.98 13.05
C PHE A 372 2.16 4.27 14.09
N GLY A 373 3.17 5.08 13.75
CA GLY A 373 4.34 5.33 14.60
C GLY A 373 5.28 4.14 14.72
N GLU A 374 6.37 4.34 15.48
CA GLU A 374 7.39 3.31 15.73
C GLU A 374 6.84 2.06 16.41
N ARG A 375 7.55 0.94 16.26
CA ARG A 375 7.13 -0.32 16.89
C ARG A 375 7.37 -0.25 18.39
N ASP A 376 6.38 -0.67 19.16
CA ASP A 376 6.57 -0.93 20.58
C ASP A 376 7.14 -2.34 20.75
N TYR A 377 8.43 -2.43 21.09
CA TYR A 377 9.12 -3.71 21.31
C TYR A 377 8.93 -4.26 22.72
N THR A 378 8.23 -3.55 23.62
CA THR A 378 8.13 -3.92 25.03
C THR A 378 7.29 -5.19 25.27
N ASN A 379 6.46 -5.62 24.31
CA ASN A 379 5.57 -6.78 24.44
C ASN A 379 6.05 -8.09 23.78
N ASN A 380 7.25 -8.14 23.19
CA ASN A 380 7.79 -9.38 22.57
C ASN A 380 8.60 -10.27 23.53
N GLN A 381 8.44 -10.09 24.85
CA GLN A 381 8.92 -11.01 25.87
C GLN A 381 7.75 -11.79 26.49
N LYS A 382 7.13 -12.71 25.75
CA LYS A 382 6.31 -13.79 26.33
C LYS A 382 6.52 -15.09 25.58
#